data_AF-A0A3M0LCM2-F1
#
_entry.id   AF-A0A3M0LCM2-F1
#
_cell.length_a   1.000
_cell.length_b   1.000
_cell.length_c   1.000
_cell.angle_alpha   90.00
_cell.angle_beta   90.00
_cell.angle_gamma   90.00
#
_symmetry.space_group_name_H-M   'P 1'
#
loop_
_entity.id
_entity.type
_entity.pdbx_description
1 polymer ?
#
loop_
_entity_poly.entity_id
_entity_poly.type
_entity_poly.pdbx_seq_one_letter_code
_entity_poly.pdbx_strand_id
1 'polypeptide(L)' 'MPDEVNIDELLELDTDQERAQKLQALLSSCTADTQEFIAQLLAQLKGLPKQRLLQRPPPQMEEPAAPP' A
#
# COMPACT_ATOMS: atom_id res chain seq x y z
N MET A 1 21.84 -7.51 3.05
CA MET A 1 20.36 -7.55 3.14
C MET A 1 19.86 -7.00 1.83
N PRO A 2 18.97 -7.68 1.10
CA PRO A 2 18.35 -7.08 -0.07
C PRO A 2 17.61 -5.81 0.36
N ASP A 3 17.56 -4.80 -0.50
CA ASP A 3 16.74 -3.63 -0.28
C ASP A 3 15.26 -4.06 -0.19
N GLU A 4 14.65 -3.79 0.96
CA GLU A 4 13.26 -4.13 1.23
C GLU A 4 12.34 -3.06 0.60
N VAL A 5 11.26 -3.52 -0.04
CA VAL A 5 10.27 -2.63 -0.65
C VAL A 5 9.13 -2.39 0.32
N ASN A 6 8.92 -1.14 0.74
CA ASN A 6 7.80 -0.77 1.61
C ASN A 6 6.48 -0.69 0.81
N ILE A 7 5.61 -1.67 1.00
CA ILE A 7 4.30 -1.74 0.33
C ILE A 7 3.37 -0.63 0.79
N ASP A 8 3.40 -0.24 2.07
CA ASP A 8 2.60 0.88 2.57
C ASP A 8 2.96 2.20 1.89
N GLU A 9 4.26 2.50 1.70
CA GLU A 9 4.68 3.71 0.97
C GLU A 9 4.23 3.71 -0.49
N LEU A 10 4.21 2.54 -1.15
CA LEU A 10 3.68 2.42 -2.51
C LEU A 10 2.17 2.59 -2.54
N LEU A 11 1.47 2.08 -1.52
CA LEU A 11 0.04 2.31 -1.35
C LEU A 11 -0.25 3.78 -1.12
N GLU A 12 0.56 4.54 -0.38
CA GLU A 12 0.36 5.97 -0.15
C GLU A 12 0.41 6.82 -1.43
N LEU A 13 1.21 6.41 -2.42
CA LEU A 13 1.29 7.10 -3.70
C LEU A 13 -0.06 7.11 -4.43
N ASP A 14 -0.37 8.24 -5.05
CA ASP A 14 -1.63 8.47 -5.76
C ASP A 14 -1.66 7.85 -7.16
N THR A 15 -0.51 7.80 -7.84
CA THR A 15 -0.43 7.33 -9.23
C THR A 15 0.42 6.07 -9.41
N ASP A 16 0.04 5.23 -10.37
CA ASP A 16 0.86 4.09 -10.81
C ASP A 16 2.24 4.54 -11.32
N GLN A 17 2.33 5.74 -11.91
CA GLN A 17 3.58 6.29 -12.45
C GLN A 17 4.60 6.58 -11.35
N GLU A 18 4.19 7.20 -10.24
CA GLU A 18 5.08 7.44 -9.09
C GLU A 18 5.52 6.13 -8.45
N ARG A 19 4.59 5.18 -8.31
CA ARG A 19 4.88 3.83 -7.80
C ARG A 19 5.91 3.12 -8.68
N ALA A 20 5.74 3.19 -10.01
CA ALA A 20 6.66 2.62 -10.98
C ALA A 20 8.05 3.27 -10.88
N GLN A 21 8.13 4.60 -10.80
CA GLN A 21 9.41 5.30 -10.65
C GLN A 21 10.14 4.91 -9.36
N LYS A 22 9.43 4.83 -8.23
CA LYS A 22 10.02 4.45 -6.95
C LYS A 22 10.53 3.01 -6.97
N LEU A 23 9.76 2.09 -7.53
CA LEU A 23 10.17 0.70 -7.73
C LEU A 23 11.37 0.59 -8.68
N GLN A 24 11.39 1.36 -9.76
CA GLN A 24 12.49 1.37 -10.72
C GLN A 24 13.77 1.91 -10.09
N ALA A 25 13.69 2.94 -9.24
CA ALA A 25 14.82 3.46 -8.48
C ALA A 25 15.35 2.44 -7.47
N LEU A 26 14.46 1.75 -6.75
CA LEU A 26 14.84 0.75 -5.76
C LEU A 26 15.45 -0.51 -6.40
N LEU A 27 14.90 -0.91 -7.55
CA LEU A 27 15.38 -2.03 -8.37
C LEU A 27 16.48 -1.60 -9.36
N SER A 28 16.98 -0.36 -9.30
CA SER A 28 18.05 0.10 -10.19
C SER A 28 19.37 -0.64 -9.98
N SER A 29 19.56 -1.22 -8.80
CA SER A 29 20.72 -2.09 -8.52
C SER A 29 20.52 -3.53 -8.99
N CYS A 30 19.33 -3.91 -9.47
CA CYS A 30 19.09 -5.22 -10.06
C CYS A 30 19.59 -5.23 -11.51
N THR A 31 20.34 -6.28 -11.87
CA THR A 31 20.81 -6.54 -13.23
C THR A 31 19.78 -7.25 -14.10
N ALA A 32 18.64 -7.64 -13.52
CA ALA A 32 17.54 -8.31 -14.19
C ALA A 32 16.49 -7.32 -14.69
N ASP A 33 15.72 -7.73 -15.70
CA ASP A 33 14.61 -6.93 -16.21
C ASP A 33 13.48 -6.88 -15.18
N THR A 34 13.29 -5.71 -14.57
CA THR A 34 12.32 -5.51 -13.50
C THR A 34 10.99 -4.95 -13.99
N GLN A 35 10.84 -4.68 -15.30
CA GLN A 35 9.62 -4.09 -15.87
C GLN A 35 8.39 -4.96 -15.62
N GLU A 36 8.52 -6.27 -15.86
CA GLU A 36 7.41 -7.21 -15.65
C GLU A 36 7.03 -7.33 -14.16
N PHE A 37 8.03 -7.34 -13.28
CA PHE A 37 7.83 -7.33 -11.84
C PHE A 37 7.10 -6.07 -11.37
N ILE A 38 7.54 -4.89 -11.85
CA ILE A 38 6.91 -3.60 -11.53
C ILE A 38 5.46 -3.60 -12.00
N ALA A 39 5.18 -4.03 -13.24
CA ALA A 39 3.82 -4.07 -13.77
C ALA A 39 2.91 -5.01 -12.96
N GLN A 40 3.38 -6.20 -12.60
CA GLN A 40 2.64 -7.13 -11.76
C GLN A 40 2.37 -6.56 -10.37
N LEU A 41 3.38 -5.95 -9.73
CA LEU A 41 3.24 -5.36 -8.41
C LEU A 41 2.23 -4.21 -8.40
N LEU A 42 2.25 -3.34 -9.41
CA LEU A 42 1.24 -2.29 -9.57
C LEU A 42 -0.17 -2.86 -9.73
N ALA A 43 -0.33 -3.92 -10.53
CA ALA A 43 -1.61 -4.59 -10.68
C ALA A 43 -2.13 -5.19 -9.36
N GLN A 44 -1.25 -5.81 -8.56
CA GLN A 44 -1.58 -6.29 -7.23
C GLN A 44 -1.97 -5.14 -6.28
N LEU A 45 -1.23 -4.02 -6.32
CA LEU A 45 -1.48 -2.83 -5.51
C LEU A 45 -2.82 -2.14 -5.81
N LYS A 46 -3.37 -2.29 -7.02
CA LYS A 46 -4.72 -1.78 -7.36
C LYS A 46 -5.84 -2.56 -6.66
N GLY A 47 -5.61 -3.83 -6.35
CA GLY A 47 -6.55 -4.68 -5.64
C GLY A 47 -6.42 -4.62 -4.11
N LEU A 48 -5.30 -4.10 -3.61
CA LEU A 48 -5.04 -3.97 -2.17
C LEU A 48 -5.77 -2.75 -1.61
N PRO A 49 -6.62 -2.92 -0.57
CA PRO A 49 -7.20 -1.78 0.12
C PRO A 49 -6.07 -0.97 0.76
N LYS A 50 -5.89 0.29 0.33
CA LYS A 50 -5.11 1.30 1.07
C LYS A 50 -5.58 1.22 2.52
N GLN A 51 -4.67 1.06 3.49
CA GLN A 51 -4.90 0.78 4.93
C GLN A 51 -5.94 1.66 5.70
N ARG A 52 -6.64 2.56 5.02
CA ARG A 52 -7.77 3.35 5.51
C ARG A 52 -8.94 2.53 6.07
N LEU A 53 -9.10 1.25 5.73
CA LEU A 53 -10.24 0.45 6.21
C LEU A 53 -10.04 -0.18 7.60
N LEU A 54 -8.80 -0.33 8.09
CA LEU A 54 -8.54 -0.91 9.41
C LEU A 54 -8.57 0.13 10.54
N GLN A 55 -8.52 1.42 10.21
CA GLN A 55 -8.70 2.52 11.18
C GLN A 55 -10.18 2.87 11.39
N ARG A 56 -11.10 1.90 11.30
CA ARG A 56 -12.43 2.11 11.85
C ARG A 56 -12.26 2.05 13.38
N PRO A 57 -12.44 3.16 14.12
CA PRO A 57 -12.45 3.07 15.58
C PRO A 57 -13.49 2.00 15.96
N PRO A 58 -13.22 1.18 17.00
CA PRO A 58 -14.23 0.24 17.48
C PRO A 58 -15.53 1.02 17.71
N PRO A 59 -16.70 0.48 17.34
CA PRO A 59 -17.95 1.16 17.60
C PRO A 59 -17.95 1.50 19.10
N GLN A 60 -18.00 2.80 19.39
CA GLN A 60 -18.22 3.26 20.76
C GLN A 60 -19.53 2.57 21.16
N MET A 61 -19.43 1.65 22.12
CA MET A 61 -20.60 1.02 22.70
C MET A 61 -21.43 2.17 23.25
N GLU A 62 -22.50 2.50 22.54
CA GLU A 62 -23.49 3.46 22.97
C GLU A 62 -24.06 2.92 24.28
N GLU A 63 -23.57 3.49 25.37
CA GLU A 63 -24.00 3.20 26.73
C GLU A 63 -25.51 3.48 26.75
N PRO A 64 -26.37 2.48 27.03
CA PRO A 64 -27.80 2.69 26.95
C PRO A 64 -28.18 3.69 28.03
N ALA A 65 -28.55 4.89 27.59
CA ALA A 65 -29.14 5.91 28.42
C ALA A 65 -30.34 5.29 29.15
N ALA A 66 -30.20 5.08 30.45
CA ALA A 66 -31.29 4.67 31.32
C ALA A 66 -32.33 5.80 31.35
N PRO A 67 -33.61 5.56 30.96
CA PRO A 67 -34.68 6.49 31.21
C PRO A 67 -35.23 6.32 32.66
N PRO A 68 -36.02 7.27 33.16
CA PRO A 68 -35.99 7.79 34.53
C PRO A 68 -36.59 6.89 35.62
#